data_AF-A0A953XE48-F1
#
_entry.id   AF-A0A953XE48-F1
#
_cell.length_a   1.000
_cell.length_b   1.000
_cell.length_c   1.000
_cell.angle_alpha   90.00
_cell.angle_beta   90.00
_cell.angle_gamma   90.00
#
_symmetry.space_group_name_H-M   'P 1'
#
loop_
_entity.id
_entity.type
_entity.pdbx_description
1 polymer ?
#
loop_
_entity_poly.entity_id
_entity_poly.type
_entity_poly.pdbx_seq_one_letter_code
_entity_poly.pdbx_strand_id
1 'polypeptide(L)'
;MDSFVAKASKIEGGILKYAEPLSQIQDQIGCRIITHFLSDVELVEKIIGSYFVGIEHRVHIPDSESAFGYISHHHVLLLPQDVVSDDIDRELVPQFFELQIKTLFQHAWSEAEHDLGYKPGDAPLTSHEKRRLAWASAQAWGADQIFDELFRRQSKSEAGDPDSSSDS
;
A
#
# COMPACT_ATOMS: atom_id res chain seq x y z
N MET A 1 8.67 16.89 4.27
CA MET A 1 8.26 18.30 4.04
C MET A 1 8.43 18.68 2.56
N ASP A 2 9.58 18.35 1.95
CA ASP A 2 9.90 18.72 0.56
C ASP A 2 8.92 18.17 -0.49
N SER A 3 8.45 16.92 -0.34
CA SER A 3 7.47 16.33 -1.26
C SER A 3 6.11 17.04 -1.24
N PHE A 4 5.63 17.44 -0.04
CA PHE A 4 4.38 18.20 0.09
C PHE A 4 4.52 19.58 -0.54
N VAL A 5 5.60 20.32 -0.26
CA VAL A 5 5.85 21.63 -0.85
C VAL A 5 5.98 21.55 -2.37
N ALA A 6 6.63 20.50 -2.90
CA ALA A 6 6.73 20.26 -4.33
C ALA A 6 5.36 19.98 -4.98
N LYS A 7 4.49 19.21 -4.33
CA LYS A 7 3.11 18.97 -4.79
C LYS A 7 2.26 20.23 -4.70
N ALA A 8 2.30 20.94 -3.58
CA ALA A 8 1.54 22.17 -3.34
C ALA A 8 1.91 23.28 -4.33
N SER A 9 3.17 23.33 -4.75
CA SER A 9 3.67 24.31 -5.73
C SER A 9 3.54 23.84 -7.18
N LYS A 10 2.95 22.66 -7.44
CA LYS A 10 2.85 22.09 -8.79
C LYS A 10 1.91 22.91 -9.66
N ILE A 11 2.38 23.29 -10.85
CA ILE A 11 1.60 24.02 -11.85
C ILE A 11 1.25 23.07 -13.00
N GLU A 12 -0.02 23.05 -13.40
CA GLU A 12 -0.53 22.24 -14.50
C GLU A 12 -1.37 23.15 -15.41
N GLY A 13 -0.97 23.30 -16.68
CA GLY A 13 -1.64 24.22 -17.61
C GLY A 13 -1.50 25.72 -17.26
N GLY A 14 -0.50 26.10 -16.46
CA GLY A 14 -0.25 27.50 -16.07
C GLY A 14 -1.01 27.96 -14.81
N ILE A 15 -1.74 27.07 -14.16
CA ILE A 15 -2.46 27.33 -12.90
C ILE A 15 -1.94 26.35 -11.83
N LEU A 16 -2.01 26.75 -10.55
CA LEU A 16 -1.73 25.84 -9.43
C LEU A 16 -2.64 24.61 -9.53
N LYS A 17 -2.03 23.42 -9.50
CA LYS A 17 -2.73 22.14 -9.53
C LYS A 17 -3.64 21.98 -8.30
N TYR A 18 -3.19 22.48 -7.15
CA TYR A 18 -3.92 22.47 -5.90
C TYR A 18 -4.07 23.90 -5.38
N ALA A 19 -5.30 24.44 -5.43
CA ALA A 19 -5.63 25.77 -4.93
C ALA A 19 -5.63 25.79 -3.39
N GLU A 20 -6.02 24.68 -2.77
CA GLU A 20 -5.99 24.48 -1.32
C GLU A 20 -5.22 23.18 -1.00
N PRO A 21 -3.88 23.23 -0.97
CA PRO A 21 -3.06 22.02 -0.82
C PRO A 21 -3.39 21.17 0.40
N LEU A 22 -3.74 21.81 1.54
CA LEU A 22 -4.12 21.11 2.78
C LEU A 22 -5.44 20.33 2.65
N SER A 23 -6.37 20.77 1.80
CA SER A 23 -7.65 20.10 1.58
C SER A 23 -7.65 19.21 0.33
N GLN A 24 -6.64 19.30 -0.54
CA GLN A 24 -6.61 18.60 -1.83
C GLN A 24 -5.49 17.56 -1.99
N ILE A 25 -4.40 17.63 -1.20
CA ILE A 25 -3.30 16.66 -1.27
C ILE A 25 -3.60 15.49 -0.33
N GLN A 26 -3.99 14.35 -0.90
CA GLN A 26 -4.54 13.20 -0.17
C GLN A 26 -3.55 12.41 0.71
N ASP A 27 -2.24 12.58 0.49
CA ASP A 27 -1.18 11.81 1.14
C ASP A 27 -0.39 12.61 2.19
N GLN A 28 -0.99 13.64 2.78
CA GLN A 28 -0.39 14.40 3.87
C GLN A 28 -0.14 13.55 5.12
N ILE A 29 -1.07 12.64 5.41
CA ILE A 29 -0.94 11.61 6.42
C ILE A 29 -0.92 10.30 5.66
N GLY A 30 0.22 9.61 5.70
CA GLY A 30 0.39 8.28 5.12
C GLY A 30 0.56 7.23 6.21
N CYS A 31 -0.30 6.22 6.21
CA CYS A 31 -0.19 5.06 7.08
C CYS A 31 0.08 3.81 6.24
N ARG A 32 0.82 2.86 6.81
CA ARG A 32 1.12 1.59 6.15
C ARG A 32 0.91 0.43 7.11
N ILE A 33 0.11 -0.55 6.69
CA ILE A 33 -0.04 -1.83 7.38
C ILE A 33 0.71 -2.88 6.58
N ILE A 34 1.68 -3.53 7.23
CA ILE A 34 2.45 -4.63 6.66
C ILE A 34 1.92 -5.94 7.21
N THR A 35 1.45 -6.81 6.32
CA THR A 35 1.01 -8.16 6.64
C THR A 35 2.06 -9.20 6.23
N HIS A 36 1.93 -10.42 6.75
CA HIS A 36 2.79 -11.53 6.33
C HIS A 36 2.23 -12.27 5.12
N PHE A 37 0.90 -12.39 5.03
CA PHE A 37 0.24 -13.17 3.97
C PHE A 37 -0.72 -12.30 3.16
N LEU A 38 -1.05 -12.76 1.94
CA LEU A 38 -1.99 -12.09 1.04
C LEU A 38 -3.42 -12.12 1.59
N SER A 39 -3.84 -13.23 2.21
CA SER A 39 -5.14 -13.34 2.88
C SER A 39 -5.34 -12.31 3.99
N ASP A 40 -4.28 -11.95 4.70
CA ASP A 40 -4.35 -10.92 5.72
C ASP A 40 -4.59 -9.54 5.12
N VAL A 41 -4.11 -9.27 3.89
CA VAL A 41 -4.41 -8.01 3.19
C VAL A 41 -5.92 -7.88 2.98
N GLU A 42 -6.56 -8.92 2.43
CA GLU A 42 -8.01 -8.97 2.21
C GLU A 42 -8.80 -8.80 3.52
N LEU A 43 -8.34 -9.46 4.60
CA LEU A 43 -8.96 -9.38 5.91
C LEU A 43 -8.86 -7.97 6.50
N VAL A 44 -7.67 -7.36 6.44
CA VAL A 44 -7.44 -6.00 6.93
C VAL A 44 -8.28 -5.00 6.14
N GLU A 45 -8.34 -5.11 4.80
CA GLU A 45 -9.19 -4.25 3.98
C GLU A 45 -10.66 -4.29 4.42
N LYS A 46 -11.18 -5.49 4.66
CA LYS A 46 -12.55 -5.69 5.13
C LYS A 46 -12.78 -5.05 6.51
N ILE A 47 -11.83 -5.22 7.43
CA ILE A 47 -11.90 -4.61 8.77
C ILE A 47 -11.88 -3.09 8.65
N ILE A 48 -10.91 -2.53 7.93
CA ILE A 48 -10.79 -1.08 7.74
C ILE A 48 -12.07 -0.50 7.12
N GLY A 49 -12.64 -1.15 6.10
CA GLY A 49 -13.89 -0.72 5.47
C GLY A 49 -15.11 -0.74 6.39
N SER A 50 -15.04 -1.42 7.54
CA SER A 50 -16.10 -1.40 8.58
C SER A 50 -15.94 -0.27 9.60
N TYR A 51 -14.72 0.26 9.77
CA TYR A 51 -14.41 1.30 10.77
C TYR A 51 -14.26 2.70 10.16
N PHE A 52 -13.78 2.78 8.92
CA PHE A 52 -13.48 4.05 8.26
C PHE A 52 -14.41 4.32 7.08
N VAL A 53 -14.68 5.59 6.85
CA VAL A 53 -15.40 6.03 5.63
C VAL A 53 -14.38 6.21 4.51
N GLY A 54 -14.47 5.34 3.50
CA GLY A 54 -13.63 5.42 2.31
C GLY A 54 -14.09 6.53 1.36
N ILE A 55 -13.15 7.34 0.91
CA ILE A 55 -13.34 8.36 -0.14
C ILE A 55 -12.92 7.80 -1.50
N GLU A 56 -11.81 7.07 -1.54
CA GLU A 56 -11.28 6.48 -2.75
C GLU A 56 -10.53 5.18 -2.44
N HIS A 57 -10.66 4.20 -3.31
CA HIS A 57 -9.87 2.99 -3.29
C HIS A 57 -9.18 2.82 -4.64
N ARG A 58 -7.85 2.86 -4.65
CA ARG A 58 -7.01 2.63 -5.82
C ARG A 58 -6.26 1.31 -5.65
N VAL A 59 -6.52 0.40 -6.57
CA VAL A 59 -5.70 -0.80 -6.75
C VAL A 59 -4.72 -0.50 -7.89
N HIS A 60 -3.44 -0.32 -7.57
CA HIS A 60 -2.43 -0.13 -8.59
C HIS A 60 -2.02 -1.50 -9.13
N ILE A 61 -2.36 -1.79 -10.38
CA ILE A 61 -2.01 -3.05 -11.04
C ILE A 61 -0.89 -2.75 -12.05
N PRO A 62 0.09 -3.63 -12.24
CA PRO A 62 1.14 -3.42 -13.23
C PRO A 62 0.57 -3.22 -14.64
N ASP A 63 1.16 -2.29 -15.39
CA ASP A 63 0.73 -1.92 -16.75
C ASP A 63 0.87 -3.04 -17.79
N SER A 64 1.44 -4.20 -17.43
CA SER A 64 1.62 -5.34 -18.33
C SER A 64 1.48 -6.66 -17.60
N GLU A 65 0.79 -7.62 -18.21
CA GLU A 65 0.72 -9.03 -17.77
C GLU A 65 2.09 -9.70 -17.70
N SER A 66 3.08 -9.19 -18.45
CA SER A 66 4.47 -9.69 -18.41
C SER A 66 5.29 -9.09 -17.25
N ALA A 67 4.76 -8.06 -16.58
CA ALA A 67 5.36 -7.49 -15.39
C ALA A 67 4.75 -8.18 -14.17
N PHE A 68 5.57 -8.92 -13.42
CA PHE A 68 5.25 -9.39 -12.07
C PHE A 68 5.21 -8.25 -11.05
N GLY A 69 4.80 -7.06 -11.50
CA GLY A 69 4.75 -5.87 -10.69
C GLY A 69 3.72 -6.02 -9.57
N TYR A 70 3.72 -5.03 -8.72
CA TYR A 70 3.00 -5.09 -7.47
C TYR A 70 1.54 -4.61 -7.60
N ILE A 71 0.61 -5.34 -6.99
CA ILE A 71 -0.78 -4.91 -6.77
C ILE A 71 -0.86 -4.11 -5.46
N SER A 72 -0.80 -2.77 -5.52
CA SER A 72 -0.88 -1.94 -4.31
C SER A 72 -2.30 -1.54 -3.97
N HIS A 73 -2.71 -1.75 -2.72
CA HIS A 73 -4.01 -1.36 -2.21
C HIS A 73 -3.88 -0.03 -1.47
N HIS A 74 -4.32 1.06 -2.11
CA HIS A 74 -4.26 2.41 -1.57
C HIS A 74 -5.68 2.90 -1.26
N HIS A 75 -5.93 3.19 0.00
CA HIS A 75 -7.21 3.69 0.48
C HIS A 75 -7.05 5.14 0.91
N VAL A 76 -7.86 6.04 0.38
CA VAL A 76 -8.03 7.39 0.93
C VAL A 76 -9.24 7.35 1.84
N LEU A 77 -9.00 7.56 3.12
CA LEU A 77 -10.00 7.41 4.19
C LEU A 77 -10.20 8.75 4.88
N LEU A 78 -11.44 9.04 5.31
CA LEU A 78 -11.69 10.21 6.17
C LEU A 78 -10.98 10.04 7.51
N LEU A 79 -10.31 11.11 7.96
CA LEU A 79 -9.71 11.15 9.28
C LEU A 79 -10.83 11.20 10.35
N PRO A 80 -10.90 10.21 11.26
CA PRO A 80 -11.88 10.24 12.33
C PRO A 80 -11.67 11.48 13.20
N GLN A 81 -12.74 12.22 13.50
CA GLN A 81 -12.62 13.47 14.25
C GLN A 81 -12.40 13.25 15.74
N ASP A 82 -12.68 12.04 16.24
CA ASP A 82 -12.47 11.61 17.62
C ASP A 82 -11.00 11.29 17.93
N VAL A 83 -10.14 11.14 16.92
CA VAL A 83 -8.68 11.01 17.12
C VAL A 83 -7.95 12.36 17.13
N VAL A 84 -8.66 13.45 16.86
CA VAL A 84 -8.11 14.82 16.85
C VAL A 84 -8.33 15.45 18.22
N SER A 85 -7.24 15.86 18.87
CA SER A 85 -7.30 16.52 20.18
C SER A 85 -7.87 17.94 20.08
N ASP A 86 -8.60 18.37 21.11
CA ASP A 86 -9.29 19.67 21.13
C ASP A 86 -8.34 20.89 21.16
N ASP A 87 -7.06 20.69 21.48
CA ASP A 87 -6.02 21.72 21.47
C ASP A 87 -5.41 21.98 20.08
N ILE A 88 -5.79 21.18 19.07
CA ILE A 88 -5.33 21.34 17.69
C ILE A 88 -6.33 22.20 16.91
N ASP A 89 -5.82 23.20 16.18
CA ASP A 89 -6.63 23.97 15.23
C ASP A 89 -7.12 23.05 14.11
N ARG A 90 -8.44 22.85 14.05
CA ARG A 90 -9.09 21.95 13.09
C ARG A 90 -8.91 22.40 11.64
N GLU A 91 -8.64 23.69 11.38
CA GLU A 91 -8.36 24.18 10.04
C GLU A 91 -7.00 23.69 9.52
N LEU A 92 -6.09 23.27 10.42
CA LEU A 92 -4.78 22.72 10.09
C LEU A 92 -4.78 21.18 9.98
N VAL A 93 -5.90 20.53 10.30
CA VAL A 93 -6.00 19.08 10.29
C VAL A 93 -6.41 18.58 8.90
N PRO A 94 -5.62 17.70 8.26
CA PRO A 94 -6.02 17.08 7.00
C PRO A 94 -7.33 16.31 7.15
N GLN A 95 -8.23 16.45 6.17
CA GLN A 95 -9.54 15.79 6.21
C GLN A 95 -9.47 14.29 5.96
N PHE A 96 -8.39 13.84 5.33
CA PHE A 96 -8.19 12.45 4.90
C PHE A 96 -6.76 11.99 5.21
N PHE A 97 -6.57 10.69 5.15
CA PHE A 97 -5.26 10.06 5.16
C PHE A 97 -5.21 8.95 4.10
N GLU A 98 -4.02 8.69 3.57
CA GLU A 98 -3.75 7.54 2.73
C GLU A 98 -3.34 6.36 3.61
N LEU A 99 -4.02 5.22 3.43
CA LEU A 99 -3.64 3.93 4.01
C LEU A 99 -3.19 3.00 2.89
N GLN A 100 -1.97 2.49 3.02
CA GLN A 100 -1.44 1.44 2.15
C GLN A 100 -1.41 0.11 2.91
N ILE A 101 -2.03 -0.93 2.34
CA ILE A 101 -2.01 -2.28 2.91
C ILE A 101 -1.19 -3.16 1.98
N LYS A 102 -0.10 -3.73 2.51
CA LYS A 102 0.90 -4.48 1.72
C LYS A 102 1.38 -5.70 2.50
N THR A 103 1.84 -6.73 1.81
CA THR A 103 2.68 -7.76 2.44
C THR A 103 4.10 -7.24 2.66
N LEU A 104 4.87 -7.97 3.45
CA LEU A 104 6.29 -7.67 3.67
C LEU A 104 7.09 -7.65 2.36
N PHE A 105 6.89 -8.62 1.47
CA PHE A 105 7.60 -8.70 0.19
C PHE A 105 7.24 -7.56 -0.75
N GLN A 106 5.96 -7.21 -0.78
CA GLN A 106 5.45 -6.08 -1.54
C GLN A 106 6.03 -4.75 -1.07
N HIS A 107 6.14 -4.56 0.25
CA HIS A 107 6.76 -3.38 0.82
C HIS A 107 8.27 -3.31 0.50
N ALA A 108 9.00 -4.40 0.75
CA ALA A 108 10.43 -4.46 0.47
C ALA A 108 10.73 -4.19 -1.01
N TRP A 109 9.94 -4.77 -1.91
CA TRP A 109 10.03 -4.53 -3.34
C TRP A 109 9.75 -3.06 -3.71
N SER A 110 8.63 -2.52 -3.23
CA SER A 110 8.18 -1.16 -3.56
C SER A 110 9.17 -0.08 -3.10
N GLU A 111 9.81 -0.24 -1.95
CA GLU A 111 10.83 0.70 -1.46
C GLU A 111 12.10 0.61 -2.33
N ALA A 112 12.55 -0.60 -2.65
CA ALA A 112 13.74 -0.80 -3.48
C ALA A 112 13.54 -0.28 -4.91
N GLU A 113 12.36 -0.51 -5.50
CA GLU A 113 12.02 0.00 -6.84
C GLU A 113 11.98 1.53 -6.85
N HIS A 114 11.33 2.14 -5.86
CA HIS A 114 11.26 3.59 -5.72
C HIS A 114 12.67 4.20 -5.60
N ASP A 115 13.53 3.63 -4.75
CA ASP A 115 14.89 4.12 -4.55
C ASP A 115 15.78 3.98 -5.78
N LEU A 116 15.55 2.95 -6.61
CA LEU A 116 16.27 2.74 -7.87
C LEU A 116 15.69 3.57 -9.02
N GLY A 117 14.39 3.86 -8.99
CA GLY A 117 13.68 4.60 -10.04
C GLY A 117 13.75 6.12 -9.89
N TYR A 118 13.93 6.65 -8.68
CA TYR A 118 13.71 8.06 -8.39
C TYR A 118 14.95 8.89 -8.00
N LYS A 119 16.18 8.34 -8.09
CA LYS A 119 17.39 9.13 -7.78
C LYS A 119 17.61 10.25 -8.80
N PRO A 120 17.45 11.54 -8.41
CA PRO A 120 17.59 12.65 -9.34
C PRO A 120 19.06 12.79 -9.76
N GLY A 121 19.32 12.77 -11.07
CA GLY A 121 20.66 12.93 -11.64
C GLY A 121 21.40 11.63 -11.99
N ASP A 122 20.84 10.47 -11.67
CA ASP A 122 21.39 9.19 -12.11
C ASP A 122 20.97 8.86 -13.56
N ALA A 123 21.85 8.14 -14.25
CA ALA A 123 21.54 7.63 -15.59
C ALA A 123 20.36 6.64 -15.51
N PRO A 124 19.45 6.63 -16.50
CA PRO A 124 18.34 5.69 -16.51
C PRO A 124 18.86 4.24 -16.51
N LEU A 125 18.14 3.34 -15.80
CA LEU A 125 18.49 1.93 -15.74
C LEU A 125 18.64 1.32 -17.14
N THR A 126 19.70 0.54 -17.32
CA THR A 126 19.93 -0.25 -18.54
C THR A 126 18.87 -1.33 -18.69
N SER A 127 18.69 -1.86 -19.90
CA SER A 127 17.75 -2.96 -20.15
C SER A 127 18.06 -4.21 -19.31
N HIS A 128 19.35 -4.47 -19.02
CA HIS A 128 19.75 -5.59 -18.19
C HIS A 128 19.37 -5.37 -16.71
N GLU A 129 19.54 -4.16 -16.18
CA GLU A 129 19.13 -3.82 -14.81
C GLU A 129 17.60 -3.85 -14.66
N LYS A 130 16.86 -3.32 -15.63
CA LYS A 130 15.40 -3.43 -15.66
C LYS A 130 14.94 -4.89 -15.65
N ARG A 131 15.63 -5.78 -16.36
CA ARG A 131 15.34 -7.22 -16.33
C ARG A 131 15.62 -7.84 -14.96
N ARG A 132 16.72 -7.45 -14.29
CA ARG A 132 17.03 -7.93 -12.92
C ARG A 132 16.02 -7.43 -11.90
N LEU A 133 15.58 -6.18 -12.03
CA LEU A 133 14.50 -5.60 -11.25
C LEU A 133 13.22 -6.43 -11.45
N ALA A 134 12.77 -6.62 -12.70
CA ALA A 134 11.60 -7.45 -12.99
C ALA A 134 11.71 -8.88 -12.43
N TRP A 135 12.90 -9.49 -12.45
CA TRP A 135 13.13 -10.82 -11.87
C TRP A 135 12.97 -10.81 -10.34
N ALA A 136 13.51 -9.82 -9.64
CA ALA A 136 13.32 -9.68 -8.20
C ALA A 136 11.85 -9.46 -7.82
N SER A 137 11.11 -8.65 -8.59
CA SER A 137 9.65 -8.50 -8.46
C SER A 137 8.93 -9.84 -8.57
N ALA A 138 9.32 -10.65 -9.56
CA ALA A 138 8.75 -11.98 -9.78
C ALA A 138 9.00 -12.94 -8.61
N GLN A 139 10.19 -12.89 -8.01
CA GLN A 139 10.51 -13.71 -6.83
C GLN A 139 9.71 -13.28 -5.61
N ALA A 140 9.59 -11.97 -5.37
CA ALA A 140 8.78 -11.41 -4.28
C ALA A 140 7.31 -11.82 -4.42
N TRP A 141 6.74 -11.63 -5.61
CA TRP A 141 5.38 -12.06 -5.92
C TRP A 141 5.19 -13.56 -5.74
N GLY A 142 6.11 -14.38 -6.25
CA GLY A 142 6.04 -15.84 -6.12
C GLY A 142 6.11 -16.30 -4.66
N ALA A 143 6.96 -15.66 -3.84
CA ALA A 143 7.07 -15.95 -2.41
C ALA A 143 5.75 -15.66 -1.68
N ASP A 144 5.12 -14.51 -1.94
CA ASP A 144 3.80 -14.17 -1.37
C ASP A 144 2.75 -15.25 -1.68
N GLN A 145 2.67 -15.70 -2.93
CA GLN A 145 1.70 -16.72 -3.35
C GLN A 145 1.93 -18.06 -2.63
N ILE A 146 3.18 -18.53 -2.60
CA ILE A 146 3.53 -19.82 -1.99
C ILE A 146 3.26 -19.79 -0.48
N PHE A 147 3.64 -18.70 0.19
CA PHE A 147 3.47 -18.61 1.64
C PHE A 147 2.00 -18.48 2.03
N ASP A 148 1.21 -17.69 1.30
CA ASP A 148 -0.23 -17.59 1.54
C ASP A 148 -0.94 -18.93 1.30
N GLU A 149 -0.57 -19.67 0.24
CA GLU A 149 -1.12 -21.00 -0.03
C GLU A 149 -0.84 -21.97 1.13
N LEU A 150 0.42 -22.03 1.59
CA LEU A 150 0.83 -22.91 2.67
C LEU A 150 0.15 -22.54 4.00
N PHE A 151 0.03 -21.25 4.29
CA PHE A 151 -0.66 -20.74 5.47
C PHE A 151 -2.14 -21.12 5.47
N ARG A 152 -2.87 -20.82 4.39
CA ARG A 152 -4.29 -21.17 4.23
C ARG A 152 -4.53 -22.67 4.38
N ARG A 153 -3.61 -23.50 3.88
CA ARG A 153 -3.71 -24.97 4.01
C ARG A 153 -3.61 -25.42 5.47
N GLN A 154 -2.66 -24.87 6.23
CA GLN A 154 -2.50 -25.21 7.66
C GLN A 154 -3.69 -24.75 8.50
N SER A 155 -4.18 -23.52 8.29
CA SER A 155 -5.33 -22.99 9.05
C SER A 155 -6.63 -23.77 8.79
N LYS A 156 -6.80 -24.32 7.57
CA LYS A 156 -7.94 -25.20 7.25
C LYS A 156 -7.82 -26.58 7.90
N SER A 157 -6.61 -27.14 8.03
CA SER A 157 -6.42 -28.41 8.73
C SER A 157 -6.67 -28.29 10.24
N GLU A 158 -6.35 -27.15 10.85
CA GLU A 158 -6.60 -26.91 12.29
C GLU A 158 -8.10 -26.68 12.59
N ALA A 159 -8.84 -26.05 11.68
CA ALA A 159 -10.29 -25.87 11.81
C ALA A 159 -11.11 -27.15 11.52
N GLY A 160 -10.45 -28.22 11.05
CA GLY A 160 -11.07 -29.43 10.52
C GLY A 160 -11.03 -30.67 11.42
N ASP A 161 -10.52 -30.60 12.65
CA ASP A 161 -10.46 -31.76 13.55
C ASP A 161 -11.13 -31.52 14.92
N PRO A 162 -12.43 -31.82 15.04
CA PRO A 162 -13.11 -31.96 16.33
C PRO A 162 -13.11 -33.41 16.86
N ASP A 163 -12.52 -34.40 16.18
CA ASP A 163 -12.82 -35.82 16.46
C ASP A 163 -11.66 -36.81 16.25
N SER A 164 -10.42 -36.42 16.54
CA SER A 164 -9.32 -37.38 16.75
C SER A 164 -9.20 -37.81 18.22
N SER A 165 -10.30 -38.30 18.80
CA SER A 165 -10.26 -39.08 20.04
C SER A 165 -11.21 -40.27 20.03
N SER A 166 -10.88 -41.32 19.28
CA SER A 166 -11.10 -42.70 19.68
C SER A 166 -10.50 -43.66 18.66
N ASP A 167 -9.39 -44.30 19.01
CA ASP A 167 -9.36 -45.75 19.09
C ASP A 167 -8.03 -46.20 19.72
N SER A 168 -8.14 -46.74 20.93
CA SER A 168 -7.17 -47.60 21.60
C SER A 168 -7.93 -48.75 22.22
#